data_AF-I0JQR2-F1
#
_entry.id   AF-I0JQR2-F1
#
_cell.length_a   1.000
_cell.length_b   1.000
_cell.length_c   1.000
_cell.angle_alpha   90.00
_cell.angle_beta   90.00
_cell.angle_gamma   90.00
#
_symmetry.space_group_name_H-M   'P 1'
#
loop_
_entity.id
_entity.type
_entity.pdbx_description
1 polymer ?
#
loop_
_entity_poly.entity_id
_entity_poly.type
_entity_poly.pdbx_seq_one_letter_code
_entity_poly.pdbx_strand_id
1 'polypeptide(L)' 'MVVSGQIHYKNHQIDFEVNYQHEDISDRGIRSEEAKHGLIHAINRKFRVKYPLSSEIDQIRVSRF' A
#
# COMPACT_ATOMS: atom_id res chain seq x y z
N MET A 1 -2.24 -8.91 -9.39
CA MET A 1 -0.98 -8.37 -8.83
C MET A 1 -1.14 -8.23 -7.33
N VAL A 2 -0.26 -8.87 -6.57
CA VAL A 2 -0.20 -8.74 -5.12
C VAL A 2 0.83 -7.66 -4.81
N VAL A 3 0.45 -6.67 -4.01
CA VAL A 3 1.34 -5.64 -3.49
C VAL A 3 1.48 -5.89 -2.01
N SER A 4 2.70 -6.14 -1.56
CA SER A 4 3.04 -6.24 -0.15
C SER A 4 4.02 -5.16 0.25
N GLY A 5 4.07 -4.86 1.53
CA GLY A 5 5.00 -3.87 2.08
C GLY A 5 4.63 -3.51 3.50
N GLN A 6 5.21 -2.43 4.00
CA GLN A 6 4.89 -1.89 5.32
C GLN A 6 4.20 -0.54 5.17
N ILE A 7 3.07 -0.37 5.83
CA ILE A 7 2.43 0.93 5.99
C ILE A 7 2.64 1.38 7.42
N HIS A 8 3.06 2.63 7.59
CA HIS A 8 3.19 3.22 8.90
C HIS A 8 2.55 4.60 8.98
N TYR A 9 1.99 4.88 10.15
CA TYR A 9 1.42 6.17 10.49
C TYR A 9 1.62 6.44 11.98
N LYS A 10 2.43 7.45 12.28
CA LYS A 10 2.87 7.76 13.66
C LYS A 10 3.51 6.52 14.29
N ASN A 11 2.96 6.01 15.38
CA ASN A 11 3.44 4.82 16.09
C ASN A 11 2.79 3.51 15.63
N HIS A 12 1.93 3.54 14.61
CA HIS A 12 1.28 2.34 14.09
C HIS A 12 1.93 1.90 12.79
N GLN A 13 2.53 0.73 12.79
CA GLN A 13 3.10 0.08 11.63
C GLN A 13 2.45 -1.30 11.47
N ILE A 14 2.08 -1.64 10.24
CA ILE A 14 1.67 -3.00 9.88
C ILE A 14 2.31 -3.42 8.56
N ASP A 15 2.66 -4.70 8.47
CA ASP A 15 2.90 -5.36 7.21
C ASP A 15 1.55 -5.61 6.51
N PHE A 16 1.45 -5.19 5.26
CA PHE A 16 0.27 -5.43 4.44
C PHE A 16 0.62 -6.31 3.25
N GLU A 17 -0.39 -7.04 2.79
CA GLU A 17 -0.38 -7.73 1.52
C GLU A 17 -1.78 -7.57 0.93
N VAL A 18 -1.93 -6.91 -0.20
CA VAL A 18 -3.23 -6.66 -0.84
C VAL A 18 -3.17 -6.98 -2.32
N ASN A 19 -4.27 -7.51 -2.84
CA ASN A 19 -4.45 -7.62 -4.29
C ASN A 19 -4.85 -6.25 -4.81
N TYR A 20 -3.89 -5.56 -5.43
CA TYR A 20 -4.11 -4.25 -6.03
C TYR A 20 -3.26 -4.13 -7.29
N GLN A 21 -3.90 -3.75 -8.40
CA GLN A 21 -3.25 -3.61 -9.69
C GLN A 21 -3.40 -2.16 -10.14
N HIS A 22 -2.27 -1.49 -10.31
CA HIS A 22 -2.21 -0.12 -10.79
C HIS A 22 -0.91 0.09 -11.56
N GLU A 23 -0.97 0.82 -12.67
CA GLU A 23 0.17 1.01 -13.58
C GLU A 23 1.32 1.76 -12.91
N ASP A 24 0.99 2.70 -12.01
CA ASP A 24 1.94 3.47 -11.21
C ASP A 24 2.52 2.74 -9.97
N ILE A 25 2.18 1.46 -9.75
CA ILE A 25 2.73 0.69 -8.63
C ILE A 25 3.71 -0.34 -9.16
N SER A 26 4.95 -0.20 -8.74
CA SER A 26 6.05 -1.09 -9.12
C SER A 26 6.92 -1.42 -7.91
N ASP A 27 7.81 -2.38 -8.08
CA ASP A 27 8.81 -2.73 -7.06
C ASP A 27 9.77 -1.55 -6.74
N ARG A 28 9.82 -0.55 -7.64
CA ARG A 28 10.53 0.71 -7.42
C ARG A 28 9.75 1.73 -6.58
N GLY A 29 8.56 1.38 -6.11
CA GLY A 29 7.67 2.27 -5.34
C GLY A 29 6.40 2.68 -6.09
N ILE A 30 5.67 3.62 -5.49
CA ILE A 30 4.46 4.21 -6.05
C ILE A 30 4.81 5.53 -6.72
N ARG A 31 4.46 5.69 -8.00
CA ARG A 31 4.78 6.89 -8.79
C ARG A 31 3.73 7.98 -8.76
N SER A 32 2.49 7.63 -8.40
CA SER A 32 1.35 8.56 -8.41
C SER A 32 0.64 8.58 -7.07
N GLU A 33 0.25 9.77 -6.61
CA GLU A 33 -0.51 9.93 -5.36
C GLU A 33 -1.86 9.19 -5.41
N GLU A 34 -2.51 9.15 -6.57
CA GLU A 34 -3.75 8.38 -6.77
C GLU A 34 -3.55 6.89 -6.48
N ALA A 35 -2.45 6.32 -6.96
CA ALA A 35 -2.11 4.93 -6.73
C ALA A 35 -1.81 4.67 -5.24
N LYS A 36 -1.16 5.62 -4.56
CA LYS A 36 -0.91 5.55 -3.11
C LYS A 36 -2.23 5.57 -2.34
N HIS A 37 -3.13 6.50 -2.67
CA HIS A 37 -4.43 6.61 -2.01
C HIS A 37 -5.28 5.36 -2.24
N GLY A 38 -5.29 4.81 -3.46
CA GLY A 38 -5.97 3.57 -3.77
C GLY A 38 -5.41 2.37 -3.00
N LEU A 39 -4.08 2.30 -2.86
CA LEU A 39 -3.43 1.24 -2.08
C LEU A 39 -3.77 1.35 -0.58
N ILE A 40 -3.71 2.55 0.01
CA ILE A 40 -4.13 2.79 1.40
C ILE A 40 -5.60 2.37 1.61
N HIS A 41 -6.47 2.68 0.64
CA HIS A 41 -7.87 2.27 0.72
C HIS A 41 -8.03 0.75 0.68
N ALA A 42 -7.29 0.05 -0.18
CA ALA A 42 -7.27 -1.40 -0.25
C ALA A 42 -6.78 -2.04 1.06
N ILE A 43 -5.72 -1.47 1.67
CA ILE A 43 -5.19 -1.90 2.97
C ILE A 43 -6.24 -1.71 4.06
N ASN A 44 -6.82 -0.52 4.15
CA ASN A 44 -7.89 -0.19 5.11
C ASN A 44 -9.06 -1.18 5.01
N ARG A 45 -9.46 -1.54 3.78
CA ARG A 45 -10.53 -2.49 3.54
C ARG A 45 -10.17 -3.92 3.97
N LYS A 46 -8.97 -4.40 3.64
CA LYS A 46 -8.54 -5.77 3.96
C LYS A 46 -8.29 -5.98 5.45
N PHE A 47 -7.57 -5.04 6.08
CA PHE A 47 -7.15 -5.14 7.48
C PHE A 47 -8.12 -4.49 8.46
N ARG A 48 -9.22 -3.89 7.97
CA ARG A 48 -10.23 -3.15 8.76
C ARG A 48 -9.60 -2.04 9.62
N VAL A 49 -8.57 -1.41 9.09
CA VAL A 49 -7.82 -0.29 9.68
C VAL A 49 -8.23 1.04 9.04
N LYS A 50 -7.79 2.15 9.64
CA LYS A 50 -8.08 3.52 9.16
C LYS A 50 -6.80 4.33 9.04
N TYR A 51 -5.91 3.89 8.16
CA TYR A 51 -4.75 4.68 7.76
C TYR A 51 -5.19 5.90 6.96
N PRO A 52 -4.77 7.12 7.34
CA PRO A 52 -5.02 8.32 6.54
C PRO A 52 -4.20 8.30 5.25
N LEU A 53 -4.60 9.11 4.28
CA LEU A 53 -3.90 9.23 3.00
C LEU A 53 -2.46 9.74 3.14
N SER A 54 -2.18 10.49 4.21
CA SER A 54 -0.84 10.92 4.62
C SER A 54 0.04 9.80 5.19
N SER A 55 -0.42 8.55 5.23
CA SER A 55 0.39 7.42 5.69
C SER A 55 1.56 7.18 4.75
N GLU A 56 2.66 6.72 5.31
CA GLU A 56 3.87 6.39 4.57
C GLU A 56 3.89 4.89 4.30
N ILE A 57 4.38 4.53 3.11
CA ILE A 57 4.43 3.16 2.64
C ILE A 57 5.89 2.88 2.29
N ASP A 58 6.48 2.02 3.10
CA ASP A 58 7.85 1.57 2.97
C ASP A 58 7.90 0.15 2.41
N GLN A 59 9.01 -0.14 1.72
CA GLN A 59 9.35 -1.50 1.26
C GLN A 59 8.25 -2.17 0.42
N ILE A 60 7.88 -1.54 -0.69
CA ILE A 60 6.88 -2.09 -1.61
C ILE A 60 7.48 -3.25 -2.40
N ARG A 61 6.87 -4.42 -2.29
CA ARG A 61 7.16 -5.60 -3.10
C ARG A 61 5.96 -5.91 -3.97
N VAL A 62 6.21 -6.14 -5.25
CA VAL A 62 5.15 -6.44 -6.21
C VAL A 62 5.32 -7.85 -6.74
N SER A 63 4.40 -8.73 -6.38
CA SER A 63 4.33 -10.09 -6.93
C SER A 63 3.27 -10.18 -8.03
N ARG A 64 3.71 -10.48 -9.25
CA ARG A 64 2.84 -10.83 -10.38
C ARG A 64 2.81 -12.36 -10.49
N PHE A 65 1.92 -12.98 -9.73
CA PHE A 65 1.54 -14.38 -9.97
C PHE A 65 0.46 -14.44 -11.06
#